data_AF-A0A5J9UWJ3-F1
#
_entry.id   AF-A0A5J9UWJ3-F1
#
_cell.length_a   1.000
_cell.length_b   1.000
_cell.length_c   1.000
_cell.angle_alpha   90.00
_cell.angle_beta   90.00
_cell.angle_gamma   90.00
#
_symmetry.space_group_name_H-M   'P 1'
#
loop_
_entity.id
_entity.type
_entity.pdbx_description
1 polymer ?
#
loop_
_entity_poly.entity_id
_entity_poly.type
_entity_poly.pdbx_seq_one_letter_code
_entity_poly.pdbx_strand_id
1 'polypeptide(L)'
;MDARRVVGRVAAARRALAAARSMPLPVRITNGLAMISLVLSSCYLLRLCSDRDRPLRFPLGGREVATVLCQLASVVYLLSLLFGVPFAHPSPPRAKDDDGGGSSPRRRAPDAPVHGSAEGGDEEIVAAVVSGELPSHRLESRLGDCRRAARLRREALRRVTGRGVEGLPFEGMDYQAILGQCCEMPVGYVQLPVGVAGPLLLDGRQYYVPMATTEGCLVASVNRGCSAIAASGGAVSVLLRDAMSRAPAVKLPSAKRAAELKAFVEAPANFETLAAVFNRSSRFGRLQAIHCALAGRNLYMRFSCSTGDAMGMNMVSKGVENVLGYLQNDFPDMDLISLSGNYCSDKKPTAVNWIEGRGKSVVCEATIKGEVVQNVLKTTVQKLVELNIIKNLAGSAVAGALGGFNAHASNIVTALFIATGQDPAQNVESSQCITMLEAVNDGEDLHISVTMPSIEVGTIGGGTCLASQAACLNLLGVKGPNHDSPGANAKLLATIVAGSVLAGELSLLAALAAGQLVKSHMKYNRSSKDVASAAS
;
A
#
# COMPACT_ATOMS: atom_id res chain seq x y z
N MET A 1 -34.07 -26.67 31.22
CA MET A 1 -34.83 -26.44 29.97
C MET A 1 -34.27 -27.36 28.91
N ASP A 2 -35.13 -28.19 28.30
CA ASP A 2 -34.77 -29.39 27.55
C ASP A 2 -34.30 -29.08 26.10
N ALA A 3 -33.09 -29.53 25.74
CA ALA A 3 -32.39 -29.20 24.50
C ALA A 3 -33.18 -29.62 23.23
N ARG A 4 -34.05 -30.64 23.34
CA ARG A 4 -34.92 -31.08 22.24
C ARG A 4 -36.02 -30.07 21.88
N ARG A 5 -36.50 -29.27 22.84
CA ARG A 5 -37.50 -28.22 22.59
C ARG A 5 -36.91 -27.01 21.85
N VAL A 6 -35.61 -26.75 22.01
CA VAL A 6 -34.91 -25.66 21.30
C VAL A 6 -34.66 -26.05 19.84
N VAL A 7 -34.21 -27.28 19.59
CA VAL A 7 -34.00 -27.80 18.23
C VAL A 7 -35.30 -27.85 17.42
N GLY A 8 -36.42 -28.25 18.04
CA GLY A 8 -37.74 -28.24 17.40
C GLY A 8 -38.24 -26.84 17.02
N ARG A 9 -37.98 -25.84 17.87
CA ARG A 9 -38.35 -24.43 17.60
C ARG A 9 -37.47 -23.79 16.53
N VAL A 10 -36.19 -24.15 16.48
CA VAL A 10 -35.27 -23.72 15.41
C VAL A 10 -35.65 -24.34 14.06
N ALA A 11 -36.06 -25.62 14.04
CA ALA A 11 -36.54 -26.27 12.82
C ALA A 11 -37.86 -25.67 12.31
N ALA A 12 -38.78 -25.29 13.20
CA ALA A 12 -40.03 -24.60 12.86
C ALA A 12 -39.79 -23.19 12.31
N ALA A 13 -38.87 -22.42 12.92
CA ALA A 13 -38.46 -21.12 12.42
C ALA A 13 -37.81 -21.21 11.02
N ARG A 14 -37.01 -22.26 10.77
CA ARG A 14 -36.39 -22.51 9.46
C ARG A 14 -37.41 -22.84 8.37
N ARG A 15 -38.49 -23.57 8.70
CA ARG A 15 -39.61 -23.83 7.76
C ARG A 15 -40.45 -22.60 7.49
N ALA A 16 -40.69 -21.75 8.51
CA ALA A 16 -41.37 -20.47 8.32
C ALA A 16 -40.57 -19.51 7.41
N LEU A 17 -39.24 -19.48 7.56
CA LEU A 17 -38.35 -18.70 6.69
C LEU A 17 -38.30 -19.26 5.26
N ALA A 18 -38.40 -20.58 5.09
CA ALA A 18 -38.48 -21.21 3.77
C ALA A 18 -39.84 -20.96 3.08
N ALA A 19 -40.93 -20.84 3.84
CA ALA A 19 -42.25 -20.51 3.30
C ALA A 19 -42.35 -19.03 2.87
N ALA A 20 -41.57 -18.12 3.46
CA ALA A 20 -41.47 -16.72 3.04
C ALA A 20 -40.71 -16.51 1.71
N ARG A 21 -40.11 -17.58 1.13
CA ARG A 21 -39.39 -17.54 -0.16
C ARG A 21 -40.27 -17.39 -1.40
N SER A 22 -41.59 -17.28 -1.26
CA SER A 22 -42.52 -17.15 -2.37
C SER A 22 -42.94 -15.71 -2.69
N MET A 23 -42.42 -14.69 -1.99
CA MET A 23 -42.67 -13.28 -2.36
C MET A 23 -41.47 -12.69 -3.14
N PRO A 24 -41.67 -12.24 -4.39
CA PRO A 24 -40.60 -11.63 -5.17
C PRO A 24 -40.47 -10.15 -4.76
N LEU A 25 -39.91 -9.88 -3.59
CA LEU A 25 -39.53 -8.52 -3.21
C LEU A 25 -38.14 -8.22 -3.80
N PRO A 26 -37.97 -7.13 -4.57
CA PRO A 26 -36.66 -6.71 -5.07
C PRO A 26 -35.61 -6.65 -3.96
N VAL A 27 -34.39 -7.13 -4.24
CA VAL A 27 -33.27 -7.20 -3.26
C VAL A 27 -33.00 -5.85 -2.58
N ARG A 28 -33.26 -4.74 -3.26
CA ARG A 28 -33.13 -3.39 -2.67
C ARG A 28 -34.13 -3.14 -1.53
N ILE A 29 -35.34 -3.68 -1.64
CA ILE A 29 -36.40 -3.52 -0.63
C ILE A 29 -36.12 -4.41 0.58
N THR A 30 -35.71 -5.67 0.37
CA THR A 30 -35.37 -6.57 1.46
C THR A 30 -34.12 -6.12 2.23
N ASN A 31 -33.10 -5.60 1.52
CA ASN A 31 -31.93 -4.96 2.14
C ASN A 31 -32.32 -3.70 2.93
N GLY A 32 -33.18 -2.86 2.36
CA GLY A 32 -33.69 -1.67 3.03
C GLY A 32 -34.43 -2.01 4.33
N LEU A 33 -35.31 -3.01 4.30
CA LEU A 33 -36.05 -3.46 5.48
C LEU A 33 -35.14 -4.07 6.55
N ALA A 34 -34.12 -4.85 6.16
CA ALA A 34 -33.14 -5.40 7.10
C ALA A 34 -32.31 -4.30 7.79
N MET A 35 -31.90 -3.27 7.04
CA MET A 35 -31.18 -2.11 7.60
C MET A 35 -32.06 -1.31 8.55
N ILE A 36 -33.31 -1.03 8.18
CA ILE A 36 -34.26 -0.30 9.05
C ILE A 36 -34.53 -1.11 10.33
N SER A 37 -34.73 -2.42 10.22
CA SER A 37 -34.94 -3.30 11.38
C SER A 37 -33.72 -3.32 12.30
N LEU A 38 -32.50 -3.38 11.74
CA LEU A 38 -31.25 -3.34 12.49
C LEU A 38 -31.09 -2.01 13.26
N VAL A 39 -31.36 -0.88 12.61
CA VAL A 39 -31.24 0.44 13.23
C VAL A 39 -32.28 0.61 14.34
N LEU A 40 -33.54 0.27 14.09
CA LEU A 40 -34.61 0.43 15.09
C LEU A 40 -34.42 -0.48 16.30
N SER A 41 -34.00 -1.73 16.09
CA SER A 41 -33.70 -2.66 17.19
C SER A 41 -32.48 -2.23 17.99
N SER A 42 -31.43 -1.73 17.33
CA SER A 42 -30.23 -1.21 18.00
C SER A 42 -30.55 0.04 18.83
N CYS A 43 -31.31 0.99 18.28
CA CYS A 43 -31.74 2.19 19.00
C CYS A 43 -32.61 1.86 20.23
N TYR A 44 -33.50 0.86 20.11
CA TYR A 44 -34.32 0.42 21.23
C TYR A 44 -33.48 -0.22 22.35
N LEU A 45 -32.54 -1.11 22.00
CA LEU A 45 -31.66 -1.75 22.98
C LEU A 45 -30.69 -0.75 23.63
N LEU A 46 -30.17 0.22 22.89
CA LEU A 46 -29.33 1.29 23.43
C LEU A 46 -30.10 2.18 24.40
N ARG A 47 -31.37 2.52 24.10
CA ARG A 47 -32.24 3.24 25.05
C ARG A 47 -32.49 2.42 26.32
N LEU A 48 -32.71 1.11 26.18
CA LEU A 48 -32.90 0.22 27.32
C LEU A 48 -31.65 0.10 28.21
N CYS A 49 -30.45 0.09 27.61
CA CYS A 49 -29.19 0.07 28.34
C CYS A 49 -28.84 1.43 28.99
N SER A 50 -29.35 2.53 28.45
CA SER A 50 -29.08 3.89 28.93
C SER A 50 -30.09 4.39 29.97
N ASP A 51 -31.21 3.69 30.17
CA ASP A 51 -32.25 4.05 31.13
C ASP A 51 -31.85 3.61 32.55
N ARG A 52 -31.57 4.59 33.42
CA ARG A 52 -31.13 4.35 34.81
C ARG A 52 -32.26 3.86 35.71
N ASP A 53 -33.52 4.09 35.35
CA ASP A 53 -34.69 3.72 36.16
C ASP A 53 -35.25 2.33 35.80
N ARG A 54 -34.85 1.78 34.64
CA ARG A 54 -35.20 0.42 34.19
C ARG A 54 -33.96 -0.33 33.65
N PRO A 55 -33.06 -0.81 34.53
CA PRO A 55 -31.93 -1.62 34.09
C PRO A 55 -32.41 -2.93 33.45
N LEU A 56 -31.65 -3.46 32.46
CA LEU A 56 -31.88 -4.80 31.91
C LEU A 56 -31.89 -5.84 33.04
N ARG A 57 -33.07 -6.39 33.34
CA ARG A 57 -33.21 -7.47 34.33
C ARG A 57 -33.30 -8.80 33.62
N PHE A 58 -32.53 -9.77 34.10
CA PHE A 58 -32.68 -11.16 33.67
C PHE A 58 -33.71 -11.88 34.55
N PRO A 59 -34.62 -12.68 33.96
CA PRO A 59 -34.76 -12.97 32.53
C PRO A 59 -35.40 -11.80 31.74
N LEU A 60 -34.94 -11.62 30.50
CA LEU A 60 -35.49 -10.63 29.57
C LEU A 60 -37.00 -10.86 29.34
N GLY A 61 -37.76 -9.77 29.26
CA GLY A 61 -39.17 -9.82 28.88
C GLY A 61 -39.36 -10.22 27.41
N GLY A 62 -40.61 -10.58 27.06
CA GLY A 62 -40.92 -11.07 25.72
C GLY A 62 -40.65 -10.07 24.59
N ARG A 63 -40.74 -8.76 24.88
CA ARG A 63 -40.48 -7.70 23.90
C ARG A 63 -38.98 -7.54 23.64
N GLU A 64 -38.18 -7.58 24.70
CA GLU A 64 -36.73 -7.48 24.63
C GLU A 64 -36.12 -8.69 23.90
N VAL A 65 -36.62 -9.91 24.19
CA VAL A 65 -36.22 -11.12 23.46
C VAL A 65 -36.56 -11.02 21.98
N ALA A 66 -37.74 -10.52 21.62
CA ALA A 66 -38.12 -10.32 20.22
C ALA A 66 -37.21 -9.30 19.52
N THR A 67 -36.86 -8.20 20.18
CA THR A 67 -35.97 -7.18 19.61
C THR A 67 -34.56 -7.71 19.38
N VAL A 68 -33.99 -8.48 20.32
CA VAL A 68 -32.67 -9.11 20.15
C VAL A 68 -32.69 -10.12 19.00
N LEU A 69 -33.75 -10.93 18.88
CA LEU A 69 -33.89 -11.88 17.78
C LEU A 69 -34.01 -11.19 16.42
N CYS A 70 -34.75 -10.08 16.32
CA CYS A 70 -34.83 -9.27 15.10
C CYS A 70 -33.48 -8.65 14.73
N GLN A 71 -32.72 -8.17 15.72
CA GLN A 71 -31.39 -7.61 15.49
C GLN A 71 -30.43 -8.68 14.97
N LEU A 72 -30.39 -9.86 15.62
CA LEU A 72 -29.56 -10.99 15.20
C LEU A 72 -29.92 -11.48 13.79
N ALA A 73 -31.22 -11.61 13.48
CA ALA A 73 -31.67 -12.00 12.16
C ALA A 73 -31.24 -10.99 11.08
N SER A 74 -31.31 -9.69 11.37
CA SER A 74 -30.89 -8.63 10.46
C SER A 74 -29.37 -8.63 10.23
N VAL A 75 -28.58 -8.83 11.29
CA VAL A 75 -27.11 -8.96 11.20
C VAL A 75 -26.73 -10.20 10.39
N VAL A 76 -27.32 -11.35 10.67
CA VAL A 76 -27.03 -12.60 9.93
C VAL A 76 -27.39 -12.45 8.45
N TYR A 77 -28.52 -11.82 8.13
CA TYR A 77 -28.91 -11.55 6.75
C TYR A 77 -27.91 -10.64 6.03
N LEU A 78 -27.51 -9.52 6.64
CA LEU A 78 -26.57 -8.56 6.04
C LEU A 78 -25.15 -9.13 5.92
N LEU A 79 -24.69 -9.93 6.88
CA LEU A 79 -23.41 -10.62 6.80
C LEU A 79 -23.42 -11.72 5.73
N SER A 80 -24.54 -12.42 5.53
CA SER A 80 -24.65 -13.43 4.47
C SER A 80 -24.52 -12.85 3.06
N LEU A 81 -24.87 -11.57 2.88
CA LEU A 81 -24.65 -10.82 1.63
C LEU A 81 -23.19 -10.40 1.43
N LEU A 82 -22.46 -10.10 2.52
CA LEU A 82 -21.06 -9.68 2.48
C LEU A 82 -20.09 -10.84 2.24
N PHE A 83 -20.40 -12.04 2.75
CA PHE A 83 -19.50 -13.20 2.71
C PHE A 83 -19.84 -14.24 1.62
N GLY A 84 -20.82 -13.97 0.76
CA GLY A 84 -21.04 -14.75 -0.48
C GLY A 84 -21.18 -16.26 -0.28
N VAL A 85 -22.02 -16.72 0.64
CA VAL A 85 -22.33 -18.16 0.74
C VAL A 85 -23.17 -18.56 -0.48
N PRO A 86 -22.75 -19.54 -1.30
CA PRO A 86 -23.43 -19.88 -2.55
C PRO A 86 -24.77 -20.57 -2.25
N PHE A 87 -25.88 -19.92 -2.60
CA PHE A 87 -27.17 -20.59 -2.68
C PHE A 87 -27.37 -21.09 -4.11
N ALA A 88 -27.52 -22.41 -4.25
CA ALA A 88 -27.83 -23.07 -5.52
C ALA A 88 -29.11 -22.47 -6.12
N HIS A 89 -28.99 -21.87 -7.30
CA HIS A 89 -30.14 -21.49 -8.11
C HIS A 89 -30.57 -22.69 -8.97
N PRO A 90 -31.87 -23.05 -9.01
CA PRO A 90 -32.39 -23.94 -10.04
C PRO A 90 -32.40 -23.19 -11.38
N SER A 91 -31.94 -23.86 -12.43
CA SER A 91 -31.96 -23.38 -13.81
C SER A 91 -33.38 -22.98 -14.25
N PRO A 92 -33.57 -21.89 -15.02
CA PRO A 92 -34.87 -21.56 -15.57
C PRO A 92 -35.25 -22.52 -16.72
N PRO A 93 -36.55 -22.80 -16.93
CA PRO A 93 -36.99 -23.69 -18.00
C PRO A 93 -36.87 -23.01 -19.37
N ARG A 94 -36.51 -23.81 -20.38
CA ARG A 94 -36.54 -23.45 -21.81
C ARG A 94 -37.94 -22.98 -22.20
N ALA A 95 -38.05 -21.75 -22.71
CA ALA A 95 -39.23 -21.28 -23.43
C ALA A 95 -39.03 -21.52 -24.93
N LYS A 96 -40.09 -22.07 -25.54
CA LYS A 96 -40.21 -22.41 -26.96
C LYS A 96 -40.23 -21.17 -27.85
N ASP A 97 -39.83 -21.39 -29.09
CA ASP A 97 -39.89 -20.51 -30.24
C ASP A 97 -41.25 -19.82 -30.41
N ASP A 98 -41.21 -18.55 -30.82
CA ASP A 98 -42.21 -18.00 -31.73
C ASP A 98 -41.60 -16.88 -32.58
N ASP A 99 -41.81 -16.99 -33.89
CA ASP A 99 -41.33 -16.13 -34.97
C ASP A 99 -42.00 -14.75 -34.98
N GLY A 100 -41.30 -13.73 -35.46
CA GLY A 100 -41.91 -12.42 -35.74
C GLY A 100 -40.89 -11.35 -36.14
N GLY A 101 -40.78 -11.08 -37.44
CA GLY A 101 -39.73 -10.26 -38.04
C GLY A 101 -39.74 -8.75 -37.75
N GLY A 102 -38.61 -8.11 -38.00
CA GLY A 102 -38.43 -6.66 -37.94
C GLY A 102 -36.97 -6.25 -38.13
N SER A 103 -36.57 -6.04 -39.38
CA SER A 103 -35.21 -5.72 -39.82
C SER A 103 -34.87 -4.23 -39.68
N SER A 104 -33.68 -3.93 -39.12
CA SER A 104 -32.92 -2.68 -39.35
C SER A 104 -31.46 -2.88 -38.93
N PRO A 105 -30.45 -2.50 -39.74
CA PRO A 105 -29.08 -2.97 -39.57
C PRO A 105 -28.27 -2.05 -38.64
N ARG A 106 -27.82 -2.59 -37.50
CA ARG A 106 -26.74 -2.00 -36.71
C ARG A 106 -25.40 -2.28 -37.40
N ARG A 107 -24.71 -1.20 -37.79
CA ARG A 107 -23.33 -1.19 -38.27
C ARG A 107 -22.40 -1.89 -37.26
N ARG A 108 -21.79 -3.01 -37.67
CA ARG A 108 -20.63 -3.60 -36.99
C ARG A 108 -19.41 -2.72 -37.30
N ALA A 109 -18.72 -2.29 -36.25
CA ALA A 109 -17.34 -1.81 -36.36
C ALA A 109 -16.43 -3.01 -36.70
N PRO A 110 -15.34 -2.82 -37.45
CA PRO A 110 -14.53 -3.92 -37.95
C PRO A 110 -13.71 -4.56 -36.84
N ASP A 111 -13.84 -5.87 -36.68
CA ASP A 111 -12.93 -6.72 -35.93
C ASP A 111 -11.53 -6.61 -36.55
N ALA A 112 -10.57 -6.07 -35.81
CA ALA A 112 -9.17 -6.12 -36.19
C ALA A 112 -8.61 -7.51 -35.83
N PRO A 113 -8.05 -8.28 -36.78
CA PRO A 113 -7.52 -9.60 -36.48
C PRO A 113 -6.16 -9.49 -35.81
N VAL A 114 -6.05 -9.95 -34.56
CA VAL A 114 -4.75 -10.29 -33.96
C VAL A 114 -4.40 -11.71 -34.42
N HIS A 115 -3.98 -11.86 -35.68
CA HIS A 115 -3.43 -13.12 -36.19
C HIS A 115 -1.90 -13.09 -36.13
N GLY A 116 -1.35 -13.49 -34.98
CA GLY A 116 -0.07 -14.19 -34.96
C GLY A 116 -0.36 -15.66 -35.26
N SER A 117 0.36 -16.26 -36.21
CA SER A 117 0.24 -17.67 -36.58
C SER A 117 0.26 -18.56 -35.33
N ALA A 118 -0.77 -19.39 -35.16
CA ALA A 118 -0.81 -20.38 -34.10
C ALA A 118 0.39 -21.33 -34.25
N GLU A 119 1.32 -21.26 -33.32
CA GLU A 119 2.36 -22.28 -33.17
C GLU A 119 1.66 -23.59 -32.78
N GLY A 120 2.10 -24.72 -33.33
CA GLY A 120 1.45 -26.02 -33.10
C GLY A 120 1.24 -26.30 -31.60
N GLY A 121 0.01 -26.66 -31.23
CA GLY A 121 -0.39 -27.03 -29.87
C GLY A 121 -0.91 -25.90 -28.96
N ASP A 122 -0.90 -24.63 -29.40
CA ASP A 122 -1.42 -23.50 -28.59
C ASP A 122 -2.88 -23.72 -28.16
N GLU A 123 -3.72 -24.24 -29.07
CA GLU A 123 -5.13 -24.52 -28.82
C GLU A 123 -5.33 -25.60 -27.74
N GLU A 124 -4.55 -26.68 -27.82
CA GLU A 124 -4.58 -27.78 -26.84
C GLU A 124 -4.12 -27.30 -25.46
N ILE A 125 -3.06 -26.48 -25.42
CA ILE A 125 -2.56 -25.90 -24.17
C ILE A 125 -3.61 -24.98 -23.55
N VAL A 126 -4.22 -24.10 -24.34
CA VAL A 126 -5.30 -23.22 -23.87
C VAL A 126 -6.48 -24.05 -23.36
N ALA A 127 -6.92 -25.06 -24.12
CA ALA A 127 -8.01 -25.95 -23.71
C ALA A 127 -7.69 -26.67 -22.39
N ALA A 128 -6.47 -27.17 -22.21
CA ALA A 128 -6.01 -27.80 -20.97
C ALA A 128 -5.95 -26.82 -19.79
N VAL A 129 -5.61 -25.56 -20.02
CA VAL A 129 -5.67 -24.52 -18.96
C VAL A 129 -7.12 -24.19 -18.60
N VAL A 130 -8.00 -24.09 -19.59
CA VAL A 130 -9.44 -23.82 -19.40
C VAL A 130 -10.13 -24.97 -18.67
N SER A 131 -9.80 -26.22 -18.98
CA SER A 131 -10.35 -27.41 -18.32
C SER A 131 -9.77 -27.64 -16.92
N GLY A 132 -8.64 -26.99 -16.58
CA GLY A 132 -7.94 -27.14 -15.31
C GLY A 132 -6.92 -28.29 -15.28
N GLU A 133 -6.75 -29.04 -16.38
CA GLU A 133 -5.73 -30.09 -16.52
C GLU A 133 -4.31 -29.53 -16.44
N LEU A 134 -4.09 -28.30 -16.93
CA LEU A 134 -2.83 -27.59 -16.83
C LEU A 134 -2.98 -26.33 -15.95
N PRO A 135 -2.36 -26.28 -14.76
CA PRO A 135 -2.35 -25.06 -13.96
C PRO A 135 -1.64 -23.91 -14.68
N SER A 136 -2.31 -22.75 -14.79
CA SER A 136 -1.80 -21.56 -15.50
C SER A 136 -0.42 -21.06 -15.01
N HIS A 137 -0.11 -21.20 -13.72
CA HIS A 137 1.18 -20.81 -13.15
C HIS A 137 2.37 -21.68 -13.59
N ARG A 138 2.12 -22.81 -14.28
CA ARG A 138 3.18 -23.71 -14.79
C ARG A 138 3.54 -23.46 -16.24
N LEU A 139 2.84 -22.55 -16.94
CA LEU A 139 3.03 -22.31 -18.37
C LEU A 139 4.47 -21.92 -18.71
N GLU A 140 5.08 -21.02 -17.94
CA GLU A 140 6.46 -20.59 -18.15
C GLU A 140 7.43 -21.78 -18.08
N SER A 141 7.31 -22.60 -17.03
CA SER A 141 8.16 -23.79 -16.85
C SER A 141 7.92 -24.88 -17.90
N ARG A 142 6.69 -25.02 -18.41
CA ARG A 142 6.33 -26.04 -19.39
C ARG A 142 6.74 -25.66 -20.81
N LEU A 143 6.64 -24.38 -21.16
CA LEU A 143 6.85 -23.91 -22.52
C LEU A 143 8.28 -23.43 -22.76
N GLY A 144 9.01 -23.03 -21.70
CA GLY A 144 10.34 -22.43 -21.84
C GLY A 144 10.32 -21.04 -22.51
N ASP A 145 9.13 -20.51 -22.81
CA ASP A 145 8.90 -19.20 -23.43
C ASP A 145 7.88 -18.42 -22.59
N CYS A 146 8.39 -17.43 -21.84
CA CYS A 146 7.59 -16.61 -20.94
C CYS A 146 6.59 -15.71 -21.69
N ARG A 147 6.94 -15.25 -22.89
CA ARG A 147 6.04 -14.43 -23.70
C ARG A 147 4.90 -15.27 -24.24
N ARG A 148 5.20 -16.46 -24.80
CA ARG A 148 4.18 -17.42 -25.22
C ARG A 148 3.29 -17.83 -24.06
N ALA A 149 3.86 -18.12 -22.89
CA ALA A 149 3.10 -18.44 -21.67
C ALA A 149 2.10 -17.33 -21.30
N ALA A 150 2.53 -16.07 -21.29
CA ALA A 150 1.66 -14.92 -21.02
C ALA A 150 0.56 -14.76 -22.10
N ARG A 151 0.87 -14.99 -23.38
CA ARG A 151 -0.10 -14.97 -24.50
C ARG A 151 -1.19 -16.02 -24.31
N LEU A 152 -0.81 -17.28 -24.07
CA LEU A 152 -1.76 -18.37 -23.88
C LEU A 152 -2.61 -18.18 -22.63
N ARG A 153 -2.03 -17.62 -21.57
CA ARG A 153 -2.77 -17.24 -20.36
C ARG A 153 -3.83 -16.19 -20.62
N ARG A 154 -3.54 -15.15 -21.43
CA ARG A 154 -4.54 -14.13 -21.83
C ARG A 154 -5.71 -14.78 -22.57
N GLU A 155 -5.43 -15.70 -23.49
CA GLU A 155 -6.45 -16.38 -24.27
C GLU A 155 -7.29 -17.35 -23.40
N ALA A 156 -6.65 -18.11 -22.51
CA ALA A 156 -7.35 -18.96 -21.55
C ALA A 156 -8.27 -18.12 -20.63
N LEU A 157 -7.79 -16.98 -20.14
CA LEU A 157 -8.59 -16.06 -19.31
C LEU A 157 -9.82 -15.54 -20.06
N ARG A 158 -9.66 -15.18 -21.34
CA ARG A 158 -10.76 -14.74 -22.21
C ARG A 158 -11.84 -15.80 -22.32
N ARG A 159 -11.46 -17.07 -22.50
CA ARG A 159 -12.40 -18.20 -22.61
C ARG A 159 -13.09 -18.53 -21.29
N VAL A 160 -12.36 -18.55 -20.18
CA VAL A 160 -12.92 -18.85 -18.85
C VAL A 160 -13.93 -17.78 -18.41
N THR A 161 -13.61 -16.51 -18.64
CA THR A 161 -14.42 -15.39 -18.11
C THR A 161 -15.43 -14.84 -19.11
N GLY A 162 -15.30 -15.19 -20.39
CA GLY A 162 -16.03 -14.55 -21.49
C GLY A 162 -15.64 -13.09 -21.71
N ARG A 163 -14.57 -12.60 -21.07
CA ARG A 163 -14.09 -11.21 -21.14
C ARG A 163 -12.58 -11.19 -21.39
N GLY A 164 -12.15 -10.43 -22.39
CA GLY A 164 -10.73 -10.24 -22.67
C GLY A 164 -10.10 -9.13 -21.82
N VAL A 165 -8.80 -8.94 -22.05
CA VAL A 165 -8.02 -7.81 -21.53
C VAL A 165 -7.60 -6.89 -22.68
N GLU A 166 -8.53 -6.63 -23.60
CA GLU A 166 -8.32 -5.69 -24.69
C GLU A 166 -7.95 -4.30 -24.13
N GLY A 167 -6.94 -3.67 -24.72
CA GLY A 167 -6.40 -2.39 -24.22
C GLY A 167 -5.30 -2.51 -23.17
N LEU A 168 -5.08 -3.68 -22.55
CA LEU A 168 -3.89 -3.94 -21.74
C LEU A 168 -2.70 -4.32 -22.66
N PRO A 169 -1.65 -3.49 -22.75
CA PRO A 169 -0.48 -3.79 -23.56
C PRO A 169 0.17 -5.14 -23.25
N PHE A 170 0.82 -5.69 -24.27
CA PHE A 170 1.47 -7.00 -24.22
C PHE A 170 2.86 -6.93 -24.86
N GLU A 171 2.96 -6.29 -26.02
CA GLU A 171 4.24 -6.04 -26.69
C GLU A 171 5.11 -5.03 -25.95
N GLY A 172 6.44 -5.20 -25.99
CA GLY A 172 7.40 -4.26 -25.40
C GLY A 172 7.79 -4.54 -23.94
N MET A 173 7.27 -5.61 -23.32
CA MET A 173 7.73 -6.10 -22.02
C MET A 173 8.66 -7.30 -22.19
N ASP A 174 9.79 -7.28 -21.47
CA ASP A 174 10.65 -8.45 -21.31
C ASP A 174 10.05 -9.38 -20.24
N TYR A 175 9.28 -10.37 -20.69
CA TYR A 175 8.65 -11.37 -19.81
C TYR A 175 9.67 -12.30 -19.13
N GLN A 176 10.89 -12.42 -19.68
CA GLN A 176 11.93 -13.23 -19.06
C GLN A 176 12.50 -12.52 -17.83
N ALA A 177 12.68 -11.19 -17.91
CA ALA A 177 13.22 -10.38 -16.81
C ALA A 177 12.32 -10.34 -15.57
N ILE A 178 11.00 -10.52 -15.71
CA ILE A 178 10.06 -10.48 -14.58
C ILE A 178 9.89 -11.84 -13.89
N LEU A 179 10.20 -12.95 -14.57
CA LEU A 179 9.96 -14.30 -14.07
C LEU A 179 10.81 -14.59 -12.83
N GLY A 180 10.16 -14.98 -11.74
CA GLY A 180 10.82 -15.33 -10.47
C GLY A 180 11.43 -14.12 -9.75
N GLN A 181 11.15 -12.90 -10.21
CA GLN A 181 11.70 -11.66 -9.63
C GLN A 181 10.63 -10.63 -9.31
N CYS A 182 9.70 -10.35 -10.23
CA CYS A 182 8.80 -9.20 -10.13
C CYS A 182 7.30 -9.54 -10.14
N CYS A 183 6.88 -10.54 -10.92
CA CYS A 183 5.46 -10.86 -11.05
C CYS A 183 5.26 -12.31 -11.52
N GLU A 184 4.29 -13.00 -10.92
CA GLU A 184 3.83 -14.31 -11.35
C GLU A 184 2.62 -14.19 -12.28
N MET A 185 2.45 -15.19 -13.15
CA MET A 185 1.31 -15.31 -14.06
C MET A 185 0.99 -14.03 -14.88
N PRO A 186 1.98 -13.40 -15.53
CA PRO A 186 1.76 -12.16 -16.26
C PRO A 186 0.76 -12.34 -17.41
N VAL A 187 -0.07 -11.32 -17.63
CA VAL A 187 -1.03 -11.23 -18.73
C VAL A 187 -0.85 -9.94 -19.55
N GLY A 188 0.20 -9.18 -19.33
CA GLY A 188 0.38 -7.83 -19.88
C GLY A 188 0.99 -6.91 -18.85
N TYR A 189 0.92 -5.61 -19.08
CA TYR A 189 1.42 -4.60 -18.16
C TYR A 189 0.61 -3.30 -18.24
N VAL A 190 0.59 -2.55 -17.14
CA VAL A 190 -0.07 -1.24 -17.08
C VAL A 190 0.92 -0.15 -17.44
N GLN A 191 0.52 0.75 -18.33
CA GLN A 191 1.29 1.96 -18.66
C GLN A 191 0.93 3.09 -17.70
N LEU A 192 1.95 3.71 -17.11
CA LEU A 192 1.80 4.90 -16.28
C LEU A 192 2.60 6.05 -16.91
N PRO A 193 2.01 7.25 -17.06
CA PRO A 193 2.75 8.43 -17.52
C PRO A 193 3.89 8.76 -16.57
N VAL A 194 5.07 9.03 -17.12
CA VAL A 194 6.24 9.50 -16.36
C VAL A 194 6.51 10.95 -16.73
N GLY A 195 6.35 11.85 -15.78
CA GLY A 195 6.79 13.24 -15.88
C GLY A 195 8.14 13.45 -15.20
N VAL A 196 8.75 14.61 -15.43
CA VAL A 196 10.02 15.00 -14.80
C VAL A 196 9.84 16.36 -14.13
N ALA A 197 10.22 16.47 -12.86
CA ALA A 197 10.24 17.72 -12.10
C ALA A 197 11.69 18.14 -11.82
N GLY A 198 12.05 19.40 -12.05
CA GLY A 198 13.39 19.89 -11.71
C GLY A 198 13.87 21.11 -12.51
N PRO A 199 15.13 21.53 -12.30
CA PRO A 199 16.11 20.88 -11.43
C PRO A 199 15.79 21.08 -9.94
N LEU A 200 15.84 19.99 -9.16
CA LEU A 200 15.94 20.03 -7.70
C LEU A 200 17.40 20.30 -7.34
N LEU A 201 17.71 21.50 -6.84
CA LEU A 201 19.03 21.85 -6.32
C LEU A 201 19.14 21.35 -4.87
N LEU A 202 19.89 20.28 -4.66
CA LEU A 202 20.04 19.58 -3.39
C LEU A 202 21.52 19.25 -3.14
N ASP A 203 22.05 19.63 -1.98
CA ASP A 203 23.44 19.37 -1.58
C ASP A 203 24.47 19.85 -2.62
N GLY A 204 24.19 21.02 -3.23
CA GLY A 204 25.02 21.62 -4.29
C GLY A 204 24.94 20.92 -5.65
N ARG A 205 24.03 19.95 -5.84
CA ARG A 205 23.85 19.20 -7.10
C ARG A 205 22.43 19.36 -7.64
N GLN A 206 22.28 19.22 -8.95
CA GLN A 206 20.96 19.30 -9.61
C GLN A 206 20.45 17.91 -9.98
N TYR A 207 19.18 17.65 -9.65
CA TYR A 207 18.49 16.40 -9.98
C TYR A 207 17.22 16.68 -10.77
N TYR A 208 16.96 15.85 -11.78
CA TYR A 208 15.70 15.85 -12.53
C TYR A 208 14.90 14.63 -12.11
N VAL A 209 13.84 14.87 -11.34
CA VAL A 209 13.13 13.83 -10.58
C VAL A 209 12.06 13.18 -11.45
N PRO A 210 12.19 11.88 -11.81
CA PRO A 210 11.15 11.17 -12.54
C PRO A 210 9.99 10.83 -11.61
N MET A 211 8.77 11.05 -12.09
CA MET A 211 7.53 10.86 -11.33
C MET A 211 6.49 10.15 -12.20
N ALA A 212 6.17 8.90 -11.85
CA ALA A 212 5.14 8.09 -12.51
C ALA A 212 3.79 8.30 -11.83
N THR A 213 2.85 8.96 -12.50
CA THR A 213 1.57 9.31 -11.88
C THR A 213 0.46 9.52 -12.91
N THR A 214 -0.77 9.30 -12.48
CA THR A 214 -1.99 9.69 -13.21
C THR A 214 -2.71 10.88 -12.56
N GLU A 215 -2.17 11.42 -11.46
CA GLU A 215 -2.72 12.59 -10.80
C GLU A 215 -2.26 13.88 -11.51
N GLY A 216 -3.21 14.57 -12.14
CA GLY A 216 -2.96 15.88 -12.73
C GLY A 216 -2.51 16.91 -11.69
N CYS A 217 -1.69 17.87 -12.12
CA CYS A 217 -0.99 18.86 -11.28
C CYS A 217 0.20 18.35 -10.46
N LEU A 218 0.33 17.06 -10.14
CA LEU A 218 1.35 16.60 -9.20
C LEU A 218 2.77 16.98 -9.64
N VAL A 219 3.18 16.56 -10.84
CA VAL A 219 4.52 16.83 -11.38
C VAL A 219 4.77 18.34 -11.52
N ALA A 220 3.77 19.09 -12.00
CA ALA A 220 3.88 20.54 -12.16
C ALA A 220 4.03 21.27 -10.81
N SER A 221 3.34 20.79 -9.76
CA SER A 221 3.43 21.31 -8.41
C SER A 221 4.82 21.07 -7.81
N VAL A 222 5.33 19.83 -7.91
CA VAL A 222 6.70 19.52 -7.46
C VAL A 222 7.72 20.35 -8.23
N ASN A 223 7.56 20.50 -9.55
CA ASN A 223 8.43 21.33 -10.37
C ASN A 223 8.46 22.79 -9.91
N ARG A 224 7.30 23.38 -9.58
CA ARG A 224 7.23 24.73 -9.00
C ARG A 224 7.97 24.83 -7.67
N GLY A 225 7.85 23.80 -6.82
CA GLY A 225 8.61 23.69 -5.57
C GLY A 225 10.12 23.66 -5.80
N CYS A 226 10.59 22.85 -6.75
CA CYS A 226 11.99 22.79 -7.15
C CYS A 226 12.51 24.15 -7.62
N SER A 227 11.73 24.87 -8.44
CA SER A 227 12.08 26.24 -8.88
C SER A 227 12.22 27.22 -7.71
N ALA A 228 11.32 27.16 -6.71
CA ALA A 228 11.40 28.03 -5.54
C ALA A 228 12.63 27.74 -4.67
N ILE A 229 12.94 26.45 -4.46
CA ILE A 229 14.14 26.01 -3.74
C ILE A 229 15.41 26.46 -4.48
N ALA A 230 15.50 26.20 -5.79
CA ALA A 230 16.66 26.57 -6.59
C ALA A 230 16.88 28.09 -6.63
N ALA A 231 15.82 28.89 -6.77
CA ALA A 231 15.89 30.35 -6.75
C ALA A 231 16.35 30.92 -5.39
N SER A 232 16.27 30.12 -4.32
CA SER A 232 16.68 30.52 -2.96
C SER A 232 18.03 29.92 -2.53
N GLY A 233 18.77 29.29 -3.45
CA GLY A 233 20.12 28.75 -3.18
C GLY A 233 20.19 27.24 -2.99
N GLY A 234 19.05 26.54 -3.04
CA GLY A 234 18.99 25.08 -2.92
C GLY A 234 18.57 24.59 -1.54
N ALA A 235 18.43 23.27 -1.43
CA ALA A 235 18.16 22.56 -0.20
C ALA A 235 19.40 21.79 0.29
N VAL A 236 19.43 21.50 1.57
CA VAL A 236 20.45 20.66 2.22
C VAL A 236 19.77 19.45 2.84
N SER A 237 20.39 18.27 2.72
CA SER A 237 19.92 17.05 3.38
C SER A 237 20.96 16.43 4.30
N VAL A 238 20.46 15.75 5.33
CA VAL A 238 21.26 14.98 6.27
C VAL A 238 20.63 13.61 6.45
N LEU A 239 21.41 12.56 6.14
CA LEU A 239 21.03 11.18 6.41
C LEU A 239 21.45 10.81 7.84
N LEU A 240 20.47 10.58 8.70
CA LEU A 240 20.64 10.32 10.13
C LEU A 240 20.84 8.84 10.46
N ARG A 241 20.23 7.95 9.66
CA ARG A 241 20.24 6.50 9.90
C ARG A 241 20.08 5.73 8.59
N ASP A 242 20.70 4.56 8.49
CA ASP A 242 20.51 3.57 7.42
C ASP A 242 20.49 2.16 8.00
N ALA A 243 19.28 1.65 8.24
CA ALA A 243 19.01 0.40 8.92
C ALA A 243 17.67 -0.21 8.50
N MET A 244 17.68 -1.23 7.64
CA MET A 244 16.49 -2.04 7.40
C MET A 244 16.25 -2.97 8.60
N SER A 245 14.98 -3.33 8.83
CA SER A 245 14.59 -4.14 9.99
C SER A 245 13.79 -5.39 9.66
N ARG A 246 13.98 -6.43 10.48
CA ARG A 246 13.14 -7.63 10.56
C ARG A 246 12.92 -7.95 12.02
N ALA A 247 11.69 -8.32 12.37
CA ALA A 247 11.34 -8.63 13.76
C ALA A 247 10.59 -9.95 13.89
N PRO A 248 11.26 -11.08 14.15
CA PRO A 248 10.60 -12.32 14.51
C PRO A 248 9.83 -12.21 15.82
N ALA A 249 8.73 -12.96 15.88
CA ALA A 249 8.01 -13.25 17.11
C ALA A 249 8.30 -14.68 17.54
N VAL A 250 8.83 -14.84 18.74
CA VAL A 250 9.11 -16.14 19.36
C VAL A 250 8.34 -16.27 20.66
N LYS A 251 8.10 -17.50 21.08
CA LYS A 251 7.32 -17.85 22.25
C LYS A 251 8.11 -18.82 23.12
N LEU A 252 8.14 -18.56 24.42
CA LEU A 252 8.87 -19.39 25.38
C LEU A 252 7.89 -19.97 26.43
N PRO A 253 8.31 -20.95 27.26
CA PRO A 253 7.44 -21.58 28.24
C PRO A 253 6.90 -20.60 29.30
N SER A 254 7.69 -19.58 29.66
CA SER A 254 7.31 -18.58 30.67
C SER A 254 7.84 -17.18 30.33
N ALA A 255 7.26 -16.15 30.96
CA ALA A 255 7.74 -14.77 30.84
C ALA A 255 9.18 -14.60 31.35
N LYS A 256 9.55 -15.31 32.43
CA LYS A 256 10.93 -15.34 32.94
C LYS A 256 11.89 -15.84 31.87
N ARG A 257 11.56 -16.94 31.22
CA ARG A 257 12.41 -17.54 30.19
C ARG A 257 12.53 -16.65 28.95
N ALA A 258 11.44 -15.98 28.55
CA ALA A 258 11.49 -14.97 27.50
C ALA A 258 12.38 -13.75 27.88
N ALA A 259 12.37 -13.35 29.16
CA ALA A 259 13.25 -12.30 29.66
C ALA A 259 14.73 -12.72 29.69
N GLU A 260 15.04 -13.99 29.97
CA GLU A 260 16.39 -14.54 29.86
C GLU A 260 16.90 -14.44 28.40
N LEU A 261 16.07 -14.80 27.41
CA LEU A 261 16.43 -14.65 26.00
C LEU A 261 16.62 -13.17 25.61
N LYS A 262 15.74 -12.27 26.05
CA LYS A 262 15.91 -10.82 25.86
C LYS A 262 17.26 -10.34 26.39
N ALA A 263 17.56 -10.68 27.65
CA ALA A 263 18.80 -10.28 28.31
C ALA A 263 20.02 -10.84 27.58
N PHE A 264 19.96 -12.08 27.09
CA PHE A 264 21.02 -12.68 26.31
C PHE A 264 21.26 -11.94 24.98
N VAL A 265 20.20 -11.65 24.23
CA VAL A 265 20.29 -11.04 22.89
C VAL A 265 20.72 -9.57 22.94
N GLU A 266 20.35 -8.85 24.00
CA GLU A 266 20.73 -7.44 24.20
C GLU A 266 22.03 -7.25 24.99
N ALA A 267 22.63 -8.32 25.52
CA ALA A 267 23.89 -8.22 26.25
C ALA A 267 25.03 -7.82 25.28
N PRO A 268 25.78 -6.73 25.57
CA PRO A 268 26.91 -6.30 24.73
C PRO A 268 27.95 -7.40 24.52
N ALA A 269 28.18 -8.26 25.51
CA ALA A 269 29.11 -9.39 25.45
C ALA A 269 28.74 -10.43 24.37
N ASN A 270 27.47 -10.51 23.98
CA ASN A 270 26.98 -11.48 23.00
C ASN A 270 26.82 -10.88 21.59
N PHE A 271 26.84 -9.55 21.46
CA PHE A 271 26.52 -8.87 20.21
C PHE A 271 27.45 -9.29 19.06
N GLU A 272 28.77 -9.33 19.29
CA GLU A 272 29.74 -9.71 18.25
C GLU A 272 29.51 -11.12 17.71
N THR A 273 29.16 -12.08 18.58
CA THR A 273 28.83 -13.45 18.16
C THR A 273 27.55 -13.48 17.32
N LEU A 274 26.49 -12.81 17.77
CA LEU A 274 25.23 -12.72 17.04
C LEU A 274 25.40 -12.01 15.69
N ALA A 275 26.19 -10.94 15.66
CA ALA A 275 26.55 -10.22 14.45
C ALA A 275 27.35 -11.11 13.49
N ALA A 276 28.34 -11.86 13.98
CA ALA A 276 29.10 -12.80 13.15
C ALA A 276 28.20 -13.88 12.52
N VAL A 277 27.23 -14.43 13.27
CA VAL A 277 26.25 -15.40 12.75
C VAL A 277 25.34 -14.77 11.69
N PHE A 278 24.81 -13.57 11.95
CA PHE A 278 23.98 -12.83 11.01
C PHE A 278 24.73 -12.51 9.70
N ASN A 279 25.94 -11.97 9.83
CA ASN A 279 26.74 -11.42 8.73
C ASN A 279 27.24 -12.52 7.77
N ARG A 280 27.29 -13.79 8.18
CA ARG A 280 27.62 -14.93 7.29
C ARG A 280 26.61 -15.10 6.14
N SER A 281 25.39 -14.59 6.31
CA SER A 281 24.34 -14.70 5.29
C SER A 281 24.56 -13.84 4.05
N SER A 282 25.39 -12.78 4.14
CA SER A 282 25.55 -11.78 3.09
C SER A 282 26.85 -10.99 3.18
N ARG A 283 27.43 -10.66 2.02
CA ARG A 283 28.60 -9.75 1.94
C ARG A 283 28.28 -8.32 2.35
N PHE A 284 27.03 -7.88 2.23
CA PHE A 284 26.60 -6.50 2.50
C PHE A 284 25.78 -6.34 3.78
N GLY A 285 25.12 -7.41 4.21
CA GLY A 285 24.30 -7.42 5.42
C GLY A 285 25.18 -7.26 6.65
N ARG A 286 25.01 -6.18 7.41
CA ARG A 286 25.70 -5.99 8.70
C ARG A 286 24.71 -5.72 9.80
N LEU A 287 24.64 -6.60 10.79
CA LEU A 287 23.85 -6.38 11.99
C LEU A 287 24.37 -5.14 12.74
N GLN A 288 23.46 -4.25 13.11
CA GLN A 288 23.77 -3.02 13.85
C GLN A 288 23.22 -3.05 15.27
N ALA A 289 22.00 -3.59 15.46
CA ALA A 289 21.35 -3.67 16.76
C ALA A 289 20.24 -4.72 16.76
N ILE A 290 19.89 -5.21 17.95
CA ILE A 290 18.68 -6.00 18.18
C ILE A 290 17.93 -5.35 19.35
N HIS A 291 16.72 -4.85 19.10
CA HIS A 291 15.87 -4.29 20.15
C HIS A 291 14.69 -5.22 20.41
N CYS A 292 14.50 -5.66 21.65
CA CYS A 292 13.48 -6.61 22.00
C CYS A 292 12.30 -6.00 22.76
N ALA A 293 11.08 -6.43 22.45
CA ALA A 293 9.88 -6.14 23.22
C ALA A 293 9.23 -7.44 23.72
N LEU A 294 8.77 -7.44 24.98
CA LEU A 294 8.10 -8.57 25.62
C LEU A 294 6.59 -8.34 25.71
N ALA A 295 5.80 -9.37 25.43
CA ALA A 295 4.37 -9.42 25.73
C ALA A 295 4.03 -10.77 26.39
N GLY A 296 4.03 -10.79 27.72
CA GLY A 296 3.93 -12.04 28.49
C GLY A 296 5.12 -12.96 28.22
N ARG A 297 4.85 -14.15 27.66
CA ARG A 297 5.88 -15.13 27.28
C ARG A 297 6.29 -15.09 25.80
N ASN A 298 5.85 -14.05 25.08
CA ASN A 298 6.23 -13.80 23.69
C ASN A 298 7.31 -12.73 23.65
N LEU A 299 8.31 -12.92 22.80
CA LEU A 299 9.40 -11.99 22.57
C LEU A 299 9.42 -11.56 21.09
N TYR A 300 9.48 -10.27 20.85
CA TYR A 300 9.59 -9.66 19.53
C TYR A 300 10.98 -9.04 19.42
N MET A 301 11.83 -9.58 18.55
CA MET A 301 13.24 -9.17 18.47
C MET A 301 13.47 -8.38 17.19
N ARG A 302 13.57 -7.05 17.24
CA ARG A 302 13.75 -6.18 16.07
C ARG A 302 15.22 -6.05 15.71
N PHE A 303 15.67 -6.82 14.72
CA PHE A 303 17.01 -6.73 14.15
C PHE A 303 17.08 -5.51 13.23
N SER A 304 18.12 -4.68 13.41
CA SER A 304 18.45 -3.54 12.56
C SER A 304 19.77 -3.82 11.84
N CYS A 305 19.85 -3.57 10.53
CA CYS A 305 21.05 -3.89 9.76
C CYS A 305 21.21 -3.02 8.52
N SER A 306 22.46 -2.80 8.09
CA SER A 306 22.75 -2.20 6.78
C SER A 306 22.64 -3.25 5.68
N THR A 307 22.24 -2.81 4.49
CA THR A 307 21.91 -3.72 3.37
C THR A 307 22.63 -3.36 2.06
N GLY A 308 23.64 -2.48 2.13
CA GLY A 308 24.27 -1.90 0.95
C GLY A 308 23.24 -1.11 0.14
N ASP A 309 23.29 -1.24 -1.19
CA ASP A 309 22.38 -0.54 -2.09
C ASP A 309 21.03 -1.23 -2.29
N ALA A 310 20.83 -2.42 -1.70
CA ALA A 310 19.53 -3.08 -1.70
C ALA A 310 18.63 -2.46 -0.63
N MET A 311 17.32 -2.42 -0.87
CA MET A 311 16.34 -2.18 0.19
C MET A 311 16.46 -3.29 1.27
N GLY A 312 16.71 -4.53 0.83
CA GLY A 312 17.39 -5.55 1.64
C GLY A 312 16.50 -6.52 2.41
N MET A 313 15.17 -6.47 2.26
CA MET A 313 14.25 -7.30 3.03
C MET A 313 14.52 -8.82 3.01
N ASN A 314 14.90 -9.38 1.86
CA ASN A 314 15.27 -10.80 1.75
C ASN A 314 16.60 -11.10 2.46
N MET A 315 17.57 -10.17 2.34
CA MET A 315 18.88 -10.28 2.97
C MET A 315 18.75 -10.26 4.50
N VAL A 316 17.94 -9.34 5.04
CA VAL A 316 17.69 -9.25 6.48
C VAL A 316 17.01 -10.51 7.00
N SER A 317 15.96 -10.99 6.31
CA SER A 317 15.24 -12.20 6.71
C SER A 317 16.16 -13.42 6.83
N LYS A 318 17.06 -13.63 5.86
CA LYS A 318 18.03 -14.73 5.88
C LYS A 318 19.03 -14.59 7.04
N GLY A 319 19.54 -13.38 7.29
CA GLY A 319 20.44 -13.13 8.42
C GLY A 319 19.78 -13.41 9.77
N VAL A 320 18.51 -13.01 9.93
CA VAL A 320 17.73 -13.30 11.14
C VAL A 320 17.49 -14.79 11.32
N GLU A 321 17.15 -15.51 10.25
CA GLU A 321 16.94 -16.97 10.31
C GLU A 321 18.20 -17.71 10.81
N ASN A 322 19.39 -17.30 10.36
CA ASN A 322 20.65 -17.84 10.87
C ASN A 322 20.83 -17.60 12.38
N VAL A 323 20.52 -16.39 12.85
CA VAL A 323 20.63 -16.07 14.29
C VAL A 323 19.61 -16.87 15.10
N LEU A 324 18.38 -17.00 14.62
CA LEU A 324 17.37 -17.83 15.27
C LEU A 324 17.81 -19.30 15.36
N GLY A 325 18.41 -19.85 14.31
CA GLY A 325 18.98 -21.20 14.32
C GLY A 325 20.13 -21.36 15.31
N TYR A 326 20.97 -20.33 15.48
CA TYR A 326 22.02 -20.32 16.50
C TYR A 326 21.44 -20.27 17.92
N LEU A 327 20.43 -19.43 18.16
CA LEU A 327 19.78 -19.28 19.46
C LEU A 327 19.09 -20.57 19.96
N GLN A 328 18.67 -21.45 19.04
CA GLN A 328 18.08 -22.74 19.38
C GLN A 328 19.03 -23.67 20.17
N ASN A 329 20.35 -23.44 20.13
CA ASN A 329 21.30 -24.25 20.91
C ASN A 329 21.17 -24.01 22.42
N ASP A 330 21.02 -22.75 22.84
CA ASP A 330 20.93 -22.35 24.25
C ASP A 330 19.47 -22.17 24.73
N PHE A 331 18.56 -21.97 23.77
CA PHE A 331 17.11 -21.82 23.99
C PHE A 331 16.32 -22.82 23.13
N PRO A 332 16.51 -24.15 23.32
CA PRO A 332 15.78 -25.18 22.56
C PRO A 332 14.27 -25.19 22.82
N ASP A 333 13.84 -24.48 23.87
CA ASP A 333 12.45 -24.25 24.25
C ASP A 333 11.83 -23.01 23.57
N MET A 334 12.58 -22.33 22.69
CA MET A 334 12.11 -21.20 21.88
C MET A 334 11.29 -21.71 20.69
N ASP A 335 10.01 -21.37 20.65
CA ASP A 335 9.11 -21.64 19.54
C ASP A 335 9.05 -20.42 18.59
N LEU A 336 9.49 -20.58 17.34
CA LEU A 336 9.41 -19.53 16.32
C LEU A 336 8.00 -19.47 15.75
N ILE A 337 7.22 -18.49 16.20
CA ILE A 337 5.84 -18.30 15.72
C ILE A 337 5.82 -17.70 14.32
N SER A 338 6.67 -16.70 14.07
CA SER A 338 6.80 -16.06 12.77
C SER A 338 8.11 -15.32 12.64
N LEU A 339 8.75 -15.39 11.47
CA LEU A 339 9.91 -14.56 11.13
C LEU A 339 9.56 -13.07 11.07
N SER A 340 8.28 -12.74 10.87
CA SER A 340 7.76 -11.37 10.83
C SER A 340 6.58 -11.23 11.79
N GLY A 341 6.87 -10.87 13.04
CA GLY A 341 5.93 -10.63 14.12
C GLY A 341 5.27 -9.24 14.11
N ASN A 342 5.26 -8.56 12.96
CA ASN A 342 4.74 -7.19 12.79
C ASN A 342 5.41 -6.10 13.64
N TYR A 343 6.57 -6.36 14.24
CA TYR A 343 7.35 -5.38 15.01
C TYR A 343 8.52 -4.78 14.19
N CYS A 344 8.59 -5.07 12.88
CA CYS A 344 9.61 -4.50 12.00
C CYS A 344 9.44 -2.98 11.78
N SER A 345 8.33 -2.41 11.33
CA SER A 345 7.08 -3.00 10.80
C SER A 345 6.98 -2.74 9.30
N ASP A 346 6.59 -3.73 8.50
CA ASP A 346 6.60 -3.63 7.03
C ASP A 346 5.21 -3.49 6.44
N LYS A 347 4.97 -2.42 5.66
CA LYS A 347 3.71 -2.13 4.95
C LYS A 347 2.50 -1.93 5.88
N LYS A 348 2.74 -1.45 7.10
CA LYS A 348 1.74 -1.07 8.10
C LYS A 348 2.17 0.22 8.82
N PRO A 349 1.25 1.18 9.06
CA PRO A 349 1.57 2.38 9.81
C PRO A 349 1.83 2.03 11.28
N THR A 350 3.04 2.31 11.77
CA THR A 350 3.43 2.00 13.16
C THR A 350 4.28 3.09 13.79
N ALA A 351 4.11 3.28 15.10
CA ALA A 351 4.90 4.22 15.87
C ALA A 351 6.37 3.80 16.00
N VAL A 352 6.68 2.49 15.97
CA VAL A 352 8.06 2.01 16.06
C VAL A 352 8.90 2.50 14.88
N ASN A 353 8.35 2.54 13.66
CA ASN A 353 9.07 3.10 12.51
C ASN A 353 9.23 4.62 12.59
N TRP A 354 8.22 5.30 13.15
CA TRP A 354 8.26 6.76 13.36
C TRP A 354 9.34 7.16 14.37
N ILE A 355 9.45 6.43 15.49
CA ILE A 355 10.33 6.77 16.61
C ILE A 355 11.75 6.25 16.38
N GLU A 356 11.89 4.98 15.99
CA GLU A 356 13.19 4.30 15.91
C GLU A 356 13.78 4.30 14.49
N GLY A 357 13.02 4.79 13.50
CA GLY A 357 13.36 4.73 12.08
C GLY A 357 13.27 3.32 11.47
N ARG A 358 13.28 3.26 10.13
CA ARG A 358 13.36 2.03 9.34
C ARG A 358 13.82 2.32 7.90
N GLY A 359 14.81 1.59 7.38
CA GLY A 359 15.44 1.99 6.13
C GLY A 359 16.29 3.23 6.37
N LYS A 360 16.03 4.32 5.66
CA LYS A 360 16.82 5.56 5.71
C LYS A 360 16.04 6.66 6.42
N SER A 361 16.65 7.25 7.44
CA SER A 361 16.10 8.43 8.13
C SER A 361 16.78 9.67 7.58
N VAL A 362 16.01 10.60 7.04
CA VAL A 362 16.53 11.79 6.35
C VAL A 362 15.82 13.04 6.84
N VAL A 363 16.59 14.11 7.07
CA VAL A 363 16.08 15.48 7.20
C VAL A 363 16.51 16.25 5.95
N CYS A 364 15.62 17.06 5.41
CA CYS A 364 15.91 17.95 4.29
C CYS A 364 15.32 19.33 4.57
N GLU A 365 16.09 20.39 4.36
CA GLU A 365 15.69 21.75 4.67
C GLU A 365 16.11 22.76 3.61
N ALA A 366 15.43 23.90 3.57
CA ALA A 366 15.77 25.04 2.74
C ALA A 366 15.28 26.35 3.39
N THR A 367 15.99 27.45 3.12
CA THR A 367 15.49 28.80 3.37
C THR A 367 15.00 29.40 2.05
N ILE A 368 13.73 29.76 1.98
CA ILE A 368 13.07 30.33 0.82
C ILE A 368 12.96 31.83 1.00
N LYS A 369 13.54 32.59 0.06
CA LYS A 369 13.54 34.05 0.11
C LYS A 369 12.12 34.61 0.05
N GLY A 370 11.84 35.67 0.81
CA GLY A 370 10.53 36.33 0.82
C GLY A 370 10.01 36.72 -0.57
N GLU A 371 10.90 37.24 -1.43
CA GLU A 371 10.59 37.57 -2.83
C GLU A 371 10.13 36.34 -3.63
N VAL A 372 10.70 35.16 -3.36
CA VAL A 372 10.35 33.89 -4.02
C VAL A 372 9.01 33.38 -3.49
N VAL A 373 8.76 33.52 -2.18
CA VAL A 373 7.46 33.19 -1.59
C VAL A 373 6.33 34.01 -2.22
N GLN A 374 6.56 35.30 -2.46
CA GLN A 374 5.58 36.17 -3.10
C GLN A 374 5.46 35.90 -4.61
N ASN A 375 6.58 35.84 -5.33
CA ASN A 375 6.59 35.82 -6.79
C ASN A 375 6.39 34.42 -7.37
N VAL A 376 6.93 33.38 -6.76
CA VAL A 376 6.79 32.00 -7.25
C VAL A 376 5.65 31.31 -6.54
N LEU A 377 5.57 31.40 -5.21
CA LEU A 377 4.59 30.68 -4.39
C LEU A 377 3.25 31.43 -4.24
N LYS A 378 3.21 32.72 -4.61
CA LYS A 378 1.99 33.54 -4.64
C LYS A 378 1.27 33.60 -3.29
N THR A 379 2.04 33.65 -2.20
CA THR A 379 1.56 33.72 -0.81
C THR A 379 2.51 34.55 0.06
N THR A 380 2.34 34.55 1.37
CA THR A 380 3.25 35.18 2.35
C THR A 380 3.80 34.16 3.33
N VAL A 381 4.94 34.48 3.96
CA VAL A 381 5.60 33.62 4.98
C VAL A 381 4.65 33.36 6.14
N GLN A 382 3.99 34.40 6.65
CA GLN A 382 3.09 34.32 7.80
C GLN A 382 1.93 33.34 7.54
N LYS A 383 1.31 33.41 6.36
CA LYS A 383 0.22 32.49 5.97
C LYS A 383 0.69 31.04 5.87
N LEU A 384 1.91 30.81 5.38
CA LEU A 384 2.47 29.48 5.26
C LEU A 384 2.76 28.85 6.63
N VAL A 385 3.37 29.62 7.54
CA VAL A 385 3.65 29.19 8.91
C VAL A 385 2.34 28.90 9.65
N GLU A 386 1.38 29.82 9.61
CA GLU A 386 0.06 29.63 10.22
C GLU A 386 -0.66 28.39 9.67
N LEU A 387 -0.68 28.23 8.34
CA LEU A 387 -1.28 27.07 7.70
C LEU A 387 -0.60 25.77 8.13
N ASN A 388 0.73 25.73 8.25
CA ASN A 388 1.45 24.53 8.66
C ASN A 388 1.07 24.14 10.10
N ILE A 389 1.03 25.11 11.01
CA ILE A 389 0.63 24.89 12.40
C ILE A 389 -0.80 24.35 12.48
N ILE A 390 -1.75 24.99 11.79
CA ILE A 390 -3.17 24.60 11.86
C ILE A 390 -3.41 23.27 11.14
N LYS A 391 -2.81 23.05 9.96
CA LYS A 391 -3.08 21.89 9.11
C LYS A 391 -2.23 20.68 9.46
N ASN A 392 -0.90 20.81 9.32
CA ASN A 392 0.02 19.69 9.40
C ASN A 392 0.30 19.28 10.85
N LEU A 393 0.24 20.22 11.81
CA LEU A 393 0.44 19.92 13.22
C LEU A 393 -0.89 19.70 13.94
N ALA A 394 -1.67 20.77 14.19
CA ALA A 394 -2.90 20.69 14.97
C ALA A 394 -3.96 19.81 14.31
N GLY A 395 -4.18 19.94 13.00
CA GLY A 395 -5.12 19.12 12.24
C GLY A 395 -4.78 17.63 12.29
N SER A 396 -3.51 17.28 12.05
CA SER A 396 -3.03 15.90 12.16
C SER A 396 -3.10 15.36 13.58
N ALA A 397 -2.85 16.19 14.61
CA ALA A 397 -3.00 15.81 16.01
C ALA A 397 -4.46 15.51 16.36
N VAL A 398 -5.40 16.37 15.95
CA VAL A 398 -6.85 16.15 16.11
C VAL A 398 -7.31 14.88 15.40
N ALA A 399 -6.73 14.57 14.24
CA ALA A 399 -7.01 13.35 13.49
C ALA A 399 -6.38 12.07 14.09
N GLY A 400 -5.50 12.20 15.10
CA GLY A 400 -4.77 11.05 15.65
C GLY A 400 -3.77 10.44 14.66
N ALA A 401 -3.18 11.25 13.78
CA ALA A 401 -2.27 10.78 12.74
C ALA A 401 -0.98 10.18 13.35
N LEU A 402 -0.54 9.04 12.81
CA LEU A 402 0.74 8.40 13.16
C LEU A 402 1.78 8.67 12.06
N GLY A 403 2.69 9.61 12.33
CA GLY A 403 3.75 10.01 11.38
C GLY A 403 3.26 10.82 10.18
N GLY A 404 1.99 11.23 10.16
CA GLY A 404 1.36 11.98 9.08
C GLY A 404 1.25 13.49 9.35
N PHE A 405 2.35 14.14 9.73
CA PHE A 405 2.39 15.58 10.04
C PHE A 405 2.86 16.41 8.83
N ASN A 406 2.26 16.12 7.66
CA ASN A 406 2.65 16.67 6.36
C ASN A 406 1.41 16.89 5.48
N ALA A 407 1.59 17.51 4.29
CA ALA A 407 0.51 17.77 3.37
C ALA A 407 0.25 16.62 2.40
N HIS A 408 1.27 16.15 1.68
CA HIS A 408 1.13 15.10 0.66
C HIS A 408 2.44 14.35 0.37
N ALA A 409 3.28 14.10 1.38
CA ALA A 409 4.53 13.35 1.19
C ALA A 409 4.31 12.02 0.42
N SER A 410 3.20 11.34 0.72
CA SER A 410 2.77 10.11 0.04
C SER A 410 2.64 10.24 -1.48
N ASN A 411 2.19 11.38 -2.01
CA ASN A 411 2.05 11.58 -3.45
C ASN A 411 3.42 11.55 -4.14
N ILE A 412 4.39 12.25 -3.57
CA ILE A 412 5.74 12.34 -4.13
C ILE A 412 6.46 11.00 -4.01
N VAL A 413 6.42 10.39 -2.82
CA VAL A 413 7.03 9.09 -2.55
C VAL A 413 6.50 8.05 -3.52
N THR A 414 5.18 7.93 -3.66
CA THR A 414 4.56 6.96 -4.57
C THR A 414 4.98 7.17 -6.02
N ALA A 415 4.92 8.41 -6.51
CA ALA A 415 5.24 8.70 -7.90
C ALA A 415 6.70 8.41 -8.25
N LEU A 416 7.63 8.74 -7.34
CA LEU A 416 9.05 8.45 -7.50
C LEU A 416 9.32 6.94 -7.35
N PHE A 417 8.66 6.27 -6.40
CA PHE A 417 8.82 4.83 -6.14
C PHE A 417 8.43 4.00 -7.36
N ILE A 418 7.27 4.29 -7.96
CA ILE A 418 6.82 3.61 -9.18
C ILE A 418 7.79 3.87 -10.33
N ALA A 419 8.22 5.13 -10.51
CA ALA A 419 9.14 5.50 -11.59
C ALA A 419 10.50 4.78 -11.46
N THR A 420 10.98 4.57 -10.23
CA THR A 420 12.32 4.05 -9.96
C THR A 420 12.34 2.57 -9.52
N GLY A 421 11.21 1.87 -9.61
CA GLY A 421 11.13 0.42 -9.35
C GLY A 421 11.25 0.02 -7.89
N GLN A 422 10.90 0.92 -6.98
CA GLN A 422 10.76 0.62 -5.56
C GLN A 422 9.46 -0.15 -5.30
N ASP A 423 9.24 -0.59 -4.06
CA ASP A 423 7.99 -1.24 -3.65
C ASP A 423 6.93 -0.19 -3.27
N PRO A 424 5.87 0.03 -4.08
CA PRO A 424 4.90 1.08 -3.81
C PRO A 424 4.09 0.83 -2.53
N ALA A 425 4.01 -0.40 -2.02
CA ALA A 425 3.32 -0.69 -0.77
C ALA A 425 4.09 -0.16 0.45
N GLN A 426 5.40 0.04 0.33
CA GLN A 426 6.24 0.64 1.38
C GLN A 426 6.06 2.16 1.47
N ASN A 427 5.23 2.77 0.61
CA ASN A 427 4.78 4.15 0.79
C ASN A 427 4.12 4.37 2.15
N VAL A 428 3.47 3.34 2.73
CA VAL A 428 2.84 3.42 4.07
C VAL A 428 3.82 3.90 5.14
N GLU A 429 5.06 3.40 5.13
CA GLU A 429 6.12 3.84 6.06
C GLU A 429 6.96 4.97 5.47
N SER A 430 7.30 4.87 4.18
CA SER A 430 8.22 5.79 3.52
C SER A 430 7.66 7.19 3.37
N SER A 431 6.35 7.38 3.51
CA SER A 431 5.69 8.70 3.53
C SER A 431 5.48 9.28 4.93
N GLN A 432 5.91 8.57 5.99
CA GLN A 432 5.95 9.18 7.32
C GLN A 432 6.87 10.40 7.28
N CYS A 433 6.31 11.56 7.59
CA CYS A 433 6.95 12.85 7.42
C CYS A 433 6.35 13.86 8.39
N ILE A 434 7.21 14.65 9.02
CA ILE A 434 6.83 15.91 9.67
C ILE A 434 7.41 17.08 8.88
N THR A 435 6.54 18.03 8.56
CA THR A 435 6.89 19.26 7.84
C THR A 435 6.86 20.44 8.83
N MET A 436 7.98 21.13 8.97
CA MET A 436 8.12 22.29 9.85
C MET A 436 8.40 23.54 9.03
N LEU A 437 7.72 24.64 9.37
CA LEU A 437 7.86 25.93 8.72
C LEU A 437 8.07 26.99 9.79
N GLU A 438 9.10 27.81 9.62
CA GLU A 438 9.46 28.88 10.53
C GLU A 438 9.76 30.17 9.76
N ALA A 439 9.38 31.30 10.34
CA ALA A 439 9.76 32.61 9.83
C ALA A 439 11.19 32.92 10.31
N VAL A 440 12.09 33.26 9.38
CA VAL A 440 13.50 33.57 9.66
C VAL A 440 13.87 34.91 9.05
N ASN A 441 15.05 35.44 9.40
CA ASN A 441 15.51 36.77 8.97
C ASN A 441 14.46 37.85 9.24
N ASP A 442 14.11 38.03 10.52
CA ASP A 442 13.08 38.96 11.00
C ASP A 442 11.68 38.76 10.36
N GLY A 443 11.44 37.56 9.83
CA GLY A 443 10.18 37.15 9.23
C GLY A 443 10.05 37.50 7.74
N GLU A 444 11.14 37.92 7.10
CA GLU A 444 11.19 38.15 5.65
C GLU A 444 11.24 36.83 4.87
N ASP A 445 11.94 35.84 5.40
CA ASP A 445 12.20 34.57 4.74
C ASP A 445 11.50 33.39 5.45
N LEU A 446 11.33 32.30 4.71
CA LEU A 446 10.74 31.07 5.22
C LEU A 446 11.80 29.99 5.34
N HIS A 447 12.07 29.50 6.54
CA HIS A 447 12.70 28.19 6.70
C HIS A 447 11.64 27.10 6.59
N ILE A 448 11.94 26.06 5.82
CA ILE A 448 11.11 24.87 5.70
C ILE A 448 11.99 23.63 5.84
N SER A 449 11.50 22.64 6.58
CA SER A 449 12.13 21.32 6.66
C SER A 449 11.11 20.19 6.60
N VAL A 450 11.58 19.04 6.11
CA VAL A 450 10.89 17.76 6.18
C VAL A 450 11.78 16.75 6.88
N THR A 451 11.21 15.98 7.81
CA THR A 451 11.90 14.87 8.48
C THR A 451 11.16 13.59 8.20
N MET A 452 11.85 12.66 7.53
CA MET A 452 11.32 11.38 7.08
C MET A 452 12.11 10.23 7.71
N PRO A 453 11.64 9.64 8.83
CA PRO A 453 12.43 8.70 9.60
C PRO A 453 12.51 7.29 8.98
N SER A 454 11.67 6.98 8.00
CA SER A 454 11.48 5.61 7.54
C SER A 454 11.42 5.40 6.02
N ILE A 455 12.32 6.03 5.25
CA ILE A 455 12.37 5.87 3.78
C ILE A 455 12.97 4.52 3.39
N GLU A 456 12.19 3.67 2.73
CA GLU A 456 12.60 2.32 2.33
C GLU A 456 12.88 2.26 0.84
N VAL A 457 14.15 2.43 0.48
CA VAL A 457 14.60 2.45 -0.92
C VAL A 457 15.82 1.58 -1.14
N GLY A 458 15.97 1.15 -2.39
CA GLY A 458 17.16 0.48 -2.91
C GLY A 458 17.35 0.77 -4.40
N THR A 459 18.56 0.57 -4.89
CA THR A 459 18.93 0.78 -6.30
C THR A 459 19.34 -0.52 -6.99
N ILE A 460 19.22 -1.65 -6.27
CA ILE A 460 19.35 -3.01 -6.77
C ILE A 460 18.24 -3.92 -6.23
N GLY A 461 17.85 -4.91 -7.02
CA GLY A 461 16.81 -5.89 -6.69
C GLY A 461 15.38 -5.37 -6.86
N GLY A 462 14.41 -6.28 -6.79
CA GLY A 462 13.00 -5.95 -7.03
C GLY A 462 12.78 -5.36 -8.42
N GLY A 463 11.93 -4.33 -8.52
CA GLY A 463 11.61 -3.67 -9.80
C GLY A 463 12.72 -2.81 -10.39
N THR A 464 13.82 -2.56 -9.66
CA THR A 464 14.91 -1.69 -10.10
C THR A 464 15.69 -2.23 -11.31
N CYS A 465 15.59 -3.53 -11.59
CA CYS A 465 16.22 -4.17 -12.74
C CYS A 465 15.45 -3.95 -14.06
N LEU A 466 14.17 -3.59 -13.99
CA LEU A 466 13.32 -3.40 -15.16
C LEU A 466 13.80 -2.19 -15.97
N ALA A 467 13.81 -2.30 -17.29
CA ALA A 467 14.48 -1.33 -18.17
C ALA A 467 14.01 0.12 -17.95
N SER A 468 12.69 0.35 -17.86
CA SER A 468 12.12 1.69 -17.64
C SER A 468 12.49 2.28 -16.28
N GLN A 469 12.42 1.46 -15.23
CA GLN A 469 12.76 1.84 -13.86
C GLN A 469 14.25 2.10 -13.70
N ALA A 470 15.08 1.25 -14.31
CA ALA A 470 16.53 1.41 -14.36
C ALA A 470 16.94 2.69 -15.10
N ALA A 471 16.21 3.08 -16.17
CA ALA A 471 16.44 4.34 -16.86
C ALA A 471 16.12 5.56 -15.96
N CYS A 472 15.05 5.49 -15.16
CA CYS A 472 14.72 6.53 -14.19
C CYS A 472 15.76 6.63 -13.06
N LEU A 473 16.27 5.51 -12.56
CA LEU A 473 17.39 5.51 -11.60
C LEU A 473 18.68 6.08 -12.22
N ASN A 474 18.91 5.84 -13.51
CA ASN A 474 20.04 6.39 -14.24
C ASN A 474 19.94 7.90 -14.41
N LEU A 475 18.74 8.44 -14.66
CA LEU A 475 18.47 9.89 -14.71
C LEU A 475 18.87 10.58 -13.39
N LEU A 476 18.66 9.90 -12.26
CA LEU A 476 19.06 10.37 -10.93
C LEU A 476 20.55 10.11 -10.59
N GLY A 477 21.29 9.39 -11.44
CA GLY A 477 22.69 9.04 -11.21
C GLY A 477 22.91 7.97 -10.13
N VAL A 478 21.88 7.17 -9.79
CA VAL A 478 21.92 6.20 -8.69
C VAL A 478 21.63 4.76 -9.13
N LYS A 479 21.65 4.46 -10.43
CA LYS A 479 21.37 3.11 -10.95
C LYS A 479 22.41 2.09 -10.44
N GLY A 480 21.93 0.97 -9.92
CA GLY A 480 22.76 -0.18 -9.59
C GLY A 480 23.54 -0.03 -8.27
N PRO A 481 24.46 -0.97 -7.99
CA PRO A 481 25.27 -0.94 -6.79
C PRO A 481 26.37 0.13 -6.91
N ASN A 482 26.76 0.70 -5.78
CA ASN A 482 27.97 1.51 -5.71
C ASN A 482 29.15 0.62 -5.31
N HIS A 483 30.12 0.44 -6.20
CA HIS A 483 31.24 -0.47 -5.98
C HIS A 483 32.28 0.06 -4.98
N ASP A 484 32.49 1.38 -4.96
CA ASP A 484 33.49 2.02 -4.11
C ASP A 484 32.98 2.23 -2.68
N SER A 485 31.70 2.55 -2.54
CA SER A 485 31.03 2.81 -1.27
C SER A 485 29.64 2.15 -1.24
N PRO A 486 29.55 0.84 -0.95
CA PRO A 486 28.27 0.13 -0.90
C PRO A 486 27.21 0.83 -0.04
N GLY A 487 26.03 1.03 -0.62
CA GLY A 487 24.92 1.77 -0.01
C GLY A 487 24.87 3.26 -0.33
N ALA A 488 25.90 3.83 -0.96
CA ALA A 488 25.91 5.25 -1.32
C ALA A 488 24.80 5.64 -2.31
N ASN A 489 24.49 4.79 -3.29
CA ASN A 489 23.45 5.08 -4.28
C ASN A 489 22.06 5.04 -3.62
N ALA A 490 21.80 4.05 -2.76
CA ALA A 490 20.54 3.98 -2.04
C ALA A 490 20.36 5.10 -1.01
N LYS A 491 21.44 5.55 -0.35
CA LYS A 491 21.43 6.72 0.54
C LYS A 491 21.11 8.00 -0.25
N LEU A 492 21.76 8.20 -1.39
CA LEU A 492 21.50 9.34 -2.27
C LEU A 492 20.06 9.33 -2.81
N LEU A 493 19.53 8.15 -3.16
CA LEU A 493 18.14 8.05 -3.58
C LEU A 493 17.17 8.51 -2.48
N ALA A 494 17.43 8.16 -1.21
CA ALA A 494 16.59 8.62 -0.10
C ALA A 494 16.67 10.14 0.13
N THR A 495 17.84 10.75 -0.05
CA THR A 495 17.95 12.22 0.07
C THR A 495 17.23 12.92 -1.07
N ILE A 496 17.28 12.38 -2.29
CA ILE A 496 16.50 12.87 -3.43
C ILE A 496 14.99 12.73 -3.16
N VAL A 497 14.54 11.61 -2.58
CA VAL A 497 13.14 11.44 -2.16
C VAL A 497 12.73 12.53 -1.16
N ALA A 498 13.52 12.76 -0.10
CA ALA A 498 13.24 13.78 0.90
C ALA A 498 13.24 15.20 0.32
N GLY A 499 14.21 15.55 -0.53
CA GLY A 499 14.23 16.85 -1.22
C GLY A 499 13.07 17.04 -2.20
N SER A 500 12.62 15.96 -2.84
CA SER A 500 11.42 16.01 -3.69
C SER A 500 10.15 16.21 -2.86
N VAL A 501 10.07 15.58 -1.69
CA VAL A 501 8.96 15.79 -0.73
C VAL A 501 8.97 17.23 -0.23
N LEU A 502 10.13 17.79 0.16
CA LEU A 502 10.28 19.19 0.54
C LEU A 502 9.73 20.15 -0.53
N ALA A 503 10.11 19.92 -1.80
CA ALA A 503 9.61 20.71 -2.93
C ALA A 503 8.08 20.59 -3.09
N GLY A 504 7.56 19.36 -3.00
CA GLY A 504 6.13 19.10 -3.06
C GLY A 504 5.35 19.79 -1.93
N GLU A 505 5.81 19.66 -0.69
CA GLU A 505 5.21 20.26 0.50
C GLU A 505 5.13 21.79 0.36
N LEU A 506 6.25 22.42 -0.02
CA LEU A 506 6.34 23.87 -0.22
C LEU A 506 5.29 24.37 -1.22
N SER A 507 5.19 23.71 -2.38
CA SER A 507 4.25 24.12 -3.44
C SER A 507 2.79 23.90 -3.05
N LEU A 508 2.45 22.75 -2.44
CA LEU A 508 1.08 22.45 -2.06
C LEU A 508 0.59 23.35 -0.91
N LEU A 509 1.41 23.55 0.13
CA LEU A 509 1.08 24.46 1.23
C LEU A 509 0.86 25.89 0.71
N ALA A 510 1.69 26.34 -0.24
CA ALA A 510 1.49 27.63 -0.88
C ALA A 510 0.18 27.72 -1.68
N ALA A 511 -0.14 26.70 -2.47
CA ALA A 511 -1.39 26.65 -3.22
C ALA A 511 -2.63 26.65 -2.30
N LEU A 512 -2.56 25.99 -1.14
CA LEU A 512 -3.59 26.00 -0.11
C LEU A 512 -3.72 27.39 0.55
N ALA A 513 -2.60 27.97 0.99
CA ALA A 513 -2.56 29.30 1.62
C ALA A 513 -3.09 30.41 0.69
N ALA A 514 -2.90 30.25 -0.62
CA ALA A 514 -3.40 31.17 -1.65
C ALA A 514 -4.83 30.86 -2.14
N GLY A 515 -5.47 29.78 -1.68
CA GLY A 515 -6.80 29.36 -2.14
C GLY A 515 -6.84 28.89 -3.60
N GLN A 516 -5.73 28.40 -4.15
CA GLN A 516 -5.56 28.07 -5.57
C GLN A 516 -5.74 26.57 -5.90
N LEU A 517 -5.92 25.71 -4.90
CA LEU A 517 -5.97 24.26 -5.09
C LEU A 517 -7.05 23.84 -6.10
N VAL A 518 -8.30 24.25 -5.87
CA VAL A 518 -9.45 23.85 -6.71
C VAL A 518 -9.28 24.32 -8.16
N LYS A 519 -8.85 25.58 -8.36
CA LYS A 519 -8.63 26.14 -9.71
C LYS A 519 -7.57 25.36 -10.48
N SER A 520 -6.50 24.93 -9.80
CA SER A 520 -5.41 24.18 -10.41
C SER A 520 -5.85 22.76 -10.78
N HIS A 521 -6.52 22.04 -9.88
CA HIS A 521 -7.06 20.71 -10.18
C HIS A 521 -8.11 20.75 -11.29
N MET A 522 -8.97 21.76 -11.35
CA MET A 522 -9.95 21.90 -12.44
C MET A 522 -9.30 22.14 -13.81
N LYS A 523 -8.12 22.78 -13.85
CA LYS A 523 -7.40 23.06 -15.10
C LYS A 523 -6.62 21.86 -15.63
N TYR A 524 -5.98 21.07 -14.76
CA TYR A 524 -5.06 20.00 -15.19
C TYR A 524 -5.49 18.58 -14.80
N ASN A 525 -6.42 18.40 -13.86
CA ASN A 525 -6.89 17.10 -13.40
C ASN A 525 -8.30 16.74 -13.90
N ARG A 526 -8.90 17.60 -14.73
CA ARG A 526 -10.08 17.27 -15.54
C ARG A 526 -9.74 17.47 -17.01
N SER A 527 -10.01 16.44 -17.82
CA SER A 527 -9.98 16.52 -19.27
C SER A 527 -10.87 17.69 -19.72
N SER A 528 -10.27 18.72 -20.33
CA SER A 528 -11.03 19.77 -21.02
C SER A 528 -11.83 19.23 -22.20
N LYS A 529 -11.58 17.99 -22.65
CA LYS A 529 -12.39 17.28 -23.65
C LYS A 529 -13.74 16.81 -23.08
N ASP A 530 -13.79 16.42 -21.81
CA ASP A 530 -15.01 15.87 -21.19
C ASP A 530 -16.03 16.98 -20.87
N VAL A 531 -15.55 18.22 -20.68
CA VAL A 531 -16.41 19.40 -20.47
C VAL A 531 -17.06 19.85 -21.78
N ALA A 532 -16.38 19.70 -22.92
CA ALA A 532 -16.93 20.05 -24.23
C ALA A 532 -18.01 19.06 -24.69
N SER A 533 -17.87 17.76 -24.37
CA SER A 533 -18.87 16.73 -24.75
C SER A 533 -20.10 16.69 -23.84
N ALA A 534 -20.05 17.30 -22.65
CA ALA A 534 -21.20 17.41 -21.75
C ALA A 534 -22.03 18.69 -21.99
N ALA A 535 -21.52 19.61 -22.83
CA ALA A 535 -22.16 20.87 -23.19
C ALA A 535 -22.63 20.93 -24.65
N SER A 536 -22.48 19.82 -25.40
CA SER A 536 -23.05 19.57 -26.73
C SER A 536 -24.09 18.46 -26.64
#